data_AF-A0A5R9P067-F1
#
_entry.id   AF-A0A5R9P067-F1
#
_cell.length_a   1.000
_cell.length_b   1.000
_cell.length_c   1.000
_cell.angle_alpha   90.00
_cell.angle_beta   90.00
_cell.angle_gamma   90.00
#
_symmetry.space_group_name_H-M   'P 1'
#
loop_
_entity.id
_entity.type
_entity.pdbx_description
1 polymer ?
#
loop_
_entity_poly.entity_id
_entity_poly.type
_entity_poly.pdbx_seq_one_letter_code
_entity_poly.pdbx_strand_id
1 'polypeptide(L)'
;MMQDKPTKTFNVPARILGWFEEVGARVEVLVPIPELKIRAGQIFHVKLRYDPKKLDKNQITFKFYYDNMGLRVGGIVLLKKVMLESEDHLTGKELDVLFETPRYGQVALTPNAAAFIMPPPAEHTEVVDDGLIAVLDDAEQIKGPIANAVSAVQMGLEMASRYGKPGIIVTGETESGEAAEYQVGGTGDLTVDQILASIAPSISPEDSKWMAKSKKPWFLVPFFRANVDPDRAGRFSAQRKNIEYGEDGEPLWTPCSCLLRNPGDGWVINDTTPLRDGDSTPLLLLDFLDNKG
;
A
#
# COMPACT_ATOMS: atom_id res chain seq x y z
N MET A 1 -20.38 16.46 -30.03
CA MET A 1 -19.54 16.65 -28.83
C MET A 1 -19.55 15.35 -28.07
N MET A 2 -18.50 14.54 -28.19
CA MET A 2 -18.35 13.37 -27.34
C MET A 2 -17.96 13.87 -25.95
N GLN A 3 -18.79 13.58 -24.95
CA GLN A 3 -18.36 13.66 -23.56
C GLN A 3 -17.33 12.55 -23.38
N ASP A 4 -16.05 12.89 -23.38
CA ASP A 4 -15.00 11.98 -22.94
C ASP A 4 -15.34 11.57 -21.51
N LYS A 5 -15.75 10.31 -21.33
CA LYS A 5 -15.76 9.71 -20.00
C LYS A 5 -14.34 9.87 -19.44
N PRO A 6 -14.16 10.30 -18.18
CA PRO A 6 -12.82 10.36 -17.62
C PRO A 6 -12.20 8.97 -17.68
N THR A 7 -11.16 8.82 -18.52
CA THR A 7 -10.35 7.60 -18.56
C THR A 7 -9.80 7.40 -17.16
N LYS A 8 -10.21 6.31 -16.50
CA LYS A 8 -9.70 5.98 -15.16
C LYS A 8 -8.18 5.87 -15.25
N THR A 9 -7.47 6.65 -14.45
CA THR A 9 -6.00 6.64 -14.38
C THR A 9 -5.53 5.95 -13.12
N PHE A 10 -4.42 5.21 -13.20
CA PHE A 10 -3.89 4.40 -12.10
C PHE A 10 -2.45 4.76 -11.76
N ASN A 11 -2.05 4.58 -10.51
CA ASN A 11 -0.66 4.67 -10.08
C ASN A 11 -0.09 3.24 -10.01
N VAL A 12 0.98 3.00 -10.77
CA VAL A 12 1.43 1.64 -11.12
C VAL A 12 2.90 1.48 -10.78
N PRO A 13 3.26 0.69 -9.76
CA PRO A 13 4.65 0.31 -9.53
C PRO A 13 5.10 -0.62 -10.67
N ALA A 14 6.27 -0.32 -11.23
CA ALA A 14 6.84 -1.04 -12.37
C ALA A 14 8.36 -1.17 -12.25
N ARG A 15 8.90 -2.28 -12.75
CA ARG A 15 10.35 -2.52 -12.84
C ARG A 15 10.84 -2.21 -14.25
N ILE A 16 11.94 -1.46 -14.35
CA ILE A 16 12.59 -1.18 -15.63
C ILE A 16 13.27 -2.46 -16.15
N LEU A 17 12.88 -2.94 -17.32
CA LEU A 17 13.53 -4.08 -18.00
C LEU A 17 14.51 -3.63 -19.08
N GLY A 18 14.31 -2.45 -19.65
CA GLY A 18 15.14 -1.90 -20.71
C GLY A 18 14.65 -0.53 -21.16
N TRP A 19 15.38 0.08 -22.07
CA TRP A 19 15.02 1.37 -22.67
C TRP A 19 14.33 1.14 -24.01
N PHE A 20 13.33 1.96 -24.31
CA PHE A 20 12.54 1.84 -25.53
C PHE A 20 12.45 3.20 -26.22
N GLU A 21 12.92 3.27 -27.47
CA GLU A 21 13.15 4.54 -28.18
C GLU A 21 14.03 5.52 -27.38
N GLU A 22 14.17 6.77 -27.82
CA GLU A 22 15.03 7.76 -27.13
C GLU A 22 14.45 8.27 -25.80
N VAL A 23 13.14 8.10 -25.57
CA VAL A 23 12.41 8.76 -24.46
C VAL A 23 11.53 7.84 -23.60
N GLY A 24 11.46 6.54 -23.92
CA GLY A 24 10.62 5.56 -23.23
C GLY A 24 11.39 4.44 -22.54
N ALA A 25 10.66 3.56 -21.87
CA ALA A 25 11.21 2.36 -21.23
C ALA A 25 10.31 1.15 -21.47
N ARG A 26 10.93 -0.03 -21.50
CA ARG A 26 10.23 -1.30 -21.38
C ARG A 26 10.16 -1.66 -19.89
N VAL A 27 8.95 -1.86 -19.37
CA VAL A 27 8.74 -2.10 -17.94
C VAL A 27 7.91 -3.36 -17.71
N GLU A 28 8.14 -3.98 -16.56
CA GLU A 28 7.29 -5.03 -15.98
C GLU A 28 6.38 -4.40 -14.94
N VAL A 29 5.06 -4.53 -15.10
CA VAL A 29 4.09 -4.07 -14.10
C VAL A 29 4.12 -5.02 -12.90
N LEU A 30 4.25 -4.49 -11.69
CA LEU A 30 4.48 -5.32 -10.50
C LEU A 30 3.18 -5.72 -9.77
N VAL A 31 2.05 -5.09 -10.09
CA VAL A 31 0.76 -5.36 -9.45
C VAL A 31 -0.35 -5.53 -10.50
N PRO A 32 -1.36 -6.38 -10.24
CA PRO A 32 -2.50 -6.49 -11.15
C PRO A 32 -3.33 -5.20 -11.16
N ILE A 33 -3.90 -4.86 -12.33
CA ILE A 33 -4.88 -3.77 -12.48
C ILE A 33 -6.08 -4.35 -13.21
N PRO A 34 -7.04 -4.95 -12.48
CA PRO A 34 -8.18 -5.66 -13.07
C PRO A 34 -8.99 -4.81 -14.04
N GLU A 35 -9.16 -3.51 -13.76
CA GLU A 35 -9.93 -2.58 -14.59
C GLU A 35 -9.31 -2.36 -15.97
N LEU A 36 -7.98 -2.49 -16.07
CA LEU A 36 -7.24 -2.40 -17.32
C LEU A 36 -6.93 -3.80 -17.90
N LYS A 37 -7.41 -4.87 -17.24
CA LYS A 37 -7.08 -6.28 -17.56
C LYS A 37 -5.58 -6.57 -17.56
N ILE A 38 -4.82 -5.83 -16.74
CA ILE A 38 -3.36 -5.99 -16.62
C ILE A 38 -3.07 -6.97 -15.49
N ARG A 39 -2.17 -7.93 -15.75
CA ARG A 39 -1.67 -8.88 -14.73
C ARG A 39 -0.31 -8.42 -14.21
N ALA A 40 -0.01 -8.77 -12.96
CA ALA A 40 1.36 -8.64 -12.45
C ALA A 40 2.33 -9.47 -13.32
N GLY A 41 3.52 -8.93 -13.56
CA GLY A 41 4.54 -9.50 -14.44
C GLY A 41 4.35 -9.19 -15.94
N GLN A 42 3.24 -8.56 -16.33
CA GLN A 42 3.03 -8.18 -17.73
C GLN A 42 3.96 -7.04 -18.15
N ILE A 43 4.46 -7.12 -19.38
CA ILE A 43 5.48 -6.22 -19.90
C ILE A 43 4.85 -5.22 -20.89
N PHE A 44 5.22 -3.95 -20.75
CA PHE A 44 4.73 -2.86 -21.59
C PHE A 44 5.86 -1.95 -22.04
N HIS A 45 5.67 -1.32 -23.19
CA HIS A 45 6.40 -0.11 -23.57
C HIS A 45 5.71 1.10 -22.94
N VAL A 46 6.49 1.98 -22.31
CA VAL A 46 5.97 3.12 -21.58
C VAL A 46 6.61 4.41 -22.04
N LYS A 47 5.77 5.43 -22.26
CA LYS A 47 6.20 6.82 -22.47
C LYS A 47 5.50 7.73 -21.47
N LEU A 48 6.16 8.83 -21.12
CA LEU A 48 5.54 9.89 -20.33
C LEU A 48 4.85 10.87 -21.28
N ARG A 49 3.58 11.20 -20.99
CA ARG A 49 2.76 12.08 -21.81
C ARG A 49 3.40 13.46 -21.91
N TYR A 50 3.40 14.00 -23.12
CA TYR A 50 3.80 15.38 -23.37
C TYR A 50 2.76 16.34 -22.77
N ASP A 51 3.21 17.30 -21.96
CA ASP A 51 2.39 18.41 -21.51
C ASP A 51 2.73 19.65 -22.35
N PRO A 52 1.91 20.00 -23.37
CA PRO A 52 2.17 21.14 -24.25
C PRO A 52 2.10 22.49 -23.54
N LYS A 53 1.54 22.56 -22.31
CA LYS A 53 1.49 23.79 -21.52
C LYS A 53 2.74 23.98 -20.68
N LYS A 54 3.46 22.90 -20.35
CA LYS A 54 4.80 22.93 -19.73
C LYS A 54 5.86 23.00 -20.83
N LEU A 55 5.74 24.04 -21.66
CA LEU A 55 6.52 24.38 -22.85
C LEU A 55 8.00 24.67 -22.57
N ASP A 56 8.62 23.92 -21.66
CA ASP A 56 9.99 24.13 -21.25
C ASP A 56 10.86 22.92 -21.57
N LYS A 57 12.12 23.19 -21.91
CA LYS A 57 13.14 22.22 -22.37
C LYS A 57 13.52 21.17 -21.31
N ASN A 58 12.83 21.17 -20.18
CA ASN A 58 12.99 20.27 -19.04
C ASN A 58 11.87 19.23 -18.99
N GLN A 59 11.33 18.79 -20.13
CA GLN A 59 10.38 17.69 -20.13
C GLN A 59 11.02 16.49 -19.48
N ILE A 60 10.48 16.12 -18.33
CA ILE A 60 10.95 15.01 -17.53
C ILE A 60 10.53 13.72 -18.26
N THR A 61 11.50 13.11 -18.95
CA THR A 61 11.38 11.84 -19.68
C THR A 61 12.12 10.73 -18.95
N PHE A 62 11.95 9.47 -19.35
CA PHE A 62 12.79 8.38 -18.81
C PHE A 62 14.29 8.66 -18.98
N LYS A 63 14.68 9.30 -20.09
CA LYS A 63 16.07 9.75 -20.33
C LYS A 63 16.56 10.74 -19.27
N PHE A 64 15.71 11.69 -18.86
CA PHE A 64 16.06 12.62 -17.77
C PHE A 64 16.40 11.88 -16.48
N TYR A 65 15.58 10.90 -16.07
CA TYR A 65 15.84 10.11 -14.85
C TYR A 65 17.07 9.20 -15.00
N TYR A 66 17.30 8.65 -16.19
CA TYR A 66 18.51 7.89 -16.48
C TYR A 66 19.79 8.74 -16.34
N ASP A 67 19.80 9.92 -16.98
CA ASP A 67 20.96 10.80 -17.05
C ASP A 67 21.23 11.54 -15.72
N ASN A 68 20.17 11.91 -14.98
CA ASN A 68 20.29 12.79 -13.79
C ASN A 68 19.97 12.12 -12.45
N MET A 69 19.10 11.11 -12.43
CA MET A 69 18.63 10.46 -11.19
C MET A 69 19.19 9.04 -11.02
N GLY A 70 20.10 8.60 -11.90
CA GLY A 70 20.76 7.31 -11.78
C GLY A 70 19.85 6.10 -11.99
N LEU A 71 18.64 6.26 -12.53
CA LEU A 71 17.73 5.14 -12.80
C LEU A 71 18.38 4.15 -13.77
N ARG A 72 18.39 2.85 -13.44
CA ARG A 72 18.97 1.78 -14.27
C ARG A 72 17.98 0.64 -14.50
N VAL A 73 18.35 -0.27 -15.41
CA VAL A 73 17.64 -1.55 -15.58
C VAL A 73 17.59 -2.29 -14.24
N GLY A 74 16.42 -2.82 -13.93
CA GLY A 74 16.05 -3.43 -12.66
C GLY A 74 15.58 -2.43 -11.58
N GLY A 75 15.75 -1.12 -11.80
CA GLY A 75 15.19 -0.10 -10.92
C GLY A 75 13.65 -0.17 -10.87
N ILE A 76 13.07 0.28 -9.76
CA ILE A 76 11.62 0.32 -9.55
C ILE A 76 11.15 1.78 -9.59
N VAL A 77 10.08 2.00 -10.34
CA VAL A 77 9.43 3.30 -10.50
C VAL A 77 7.96 3.20 -10.17
N LEU A 78 7.36 4.30 -9.74
CA LEU A 78 5.92 4.48 -9.71
C LEU A 78 5.52 5.31 -10.94
N LEU A 79 4.81 4.68 -11.86
CA LEU A 79 4.20 5.37 -12.99
C LEU A 79 2.88 5.96 -12.52
N LYS A 80 2.76 7.28 -12.56
CA LYS A 80 1.59 7.99 -12.07
C LYS A 80 0.61 8.33 -13.19
N LYS A 81 -0.67 8.19 -12.88
CA LYS A 81 -1.79 8.49 -13.78
C LYS A 81 -1.68 7.80 -15.14
N VAL A 82 -1.40 6.50 -15.08
CA VAL A 82 -1.23 5.60 -16.20
C VAL A 82 -2.56 5.35 -16.91
N MET A 83 -2.50 5.29 -18.23
CA MET A 83 -3.57 4.83 -19.12
C MET A 83 -3.03 3.74 -20.05
N LEU A 84 -3.92 2.83 -20.44
CA LEU A 84 -3.65 1.82 -21.46
C LEU A 84 -4.00 2.40 -22.83
N GLU A 85 -3.01 2.55 -23.71
CA GLU A 85 -3.23 3.07 -25.07
C GLU A 85 -3.44 1.95 -26.08
N SER A 86 -2.73 0.83 -25.92
CA SER A 86 -2.89 -0.39 -26.71
C SER A 86 -2.47 -1.61 -25.89
N GLU A 87 -2.55 -2.82 -26.45
CA GLU A 87 -2.29 -4.07 -25.72
C GLU A 87 -0.89 -4.16 -25.10
N ASP A 88 0.09 -3.43 -25.64
CA ASP A 88 1.49 -3.44 -25.23
C ASP A 88 2.05 -2.04 -24.89
N HIS A 89 1.22 -0.98 -24.93
CA HIS A 89 1.65 0.39 -24.61
C HIS A 89 0.86 1.02 -23.47
N LEU A 90 1.62 1.56 -22.49
CA LEU A 90 1.10 2.41 -21.42
C LEU A 90 1.62 3.84 -21.57
N THR A 91 0.81 4.81 -21.18
CA THR A 91 1.28 6.18 -20.99
C THR A 91 1.01 6.71 -19.60
N GLY A 92 2.06 7.17 -18.94
CA GLY A 92 2.01 7.83 -17.63
C GLY A 92 2.03 9.34 -17.78
N LYS A 93 1.52 10.08 -16.79
CA LYS A 93 1.70 11.54 -16.74
C LYS A 93 2.99 11.92 -16.01
N GLU A 94 3.32 11.17 -14.98
CA GLU A 94 4.40 11.44 -14.04
C GLU A 94 5.13 10.14 -13.71
N LEU A 95 6.37 10.26 -13.25
CA LEU A 95 7.19 9.14 -12.82
C LEU A 95 7.86 9.51 -11.51
N ASP A 96 7.79 8.61 -10.54
CA ASP A 96 8.66 8.70 -9.37
C ASP A 96 9.62 7.52 -9.39
N VAL A 97 10.91 7.78 -9.23
CA VAL A 97 11.89 6.71 -9.01
C VAL A 97 11.74 6.29 -7.56
N LEU A 98 11.33 5.04 -7.31
CA LEU A 98 11.23 4.46 -5.97
C LEU A 98 12.55 3.82 -5.56
N PHE A 99 13.23 3.17 -6.51
CA PHE A 99 14.51 2.52 -6.29
C PHE A 99 15.34 2.54 -7.58
N GLU A 100 16.48 3.21 -7.58
CA GLU A 100 17.24 3.51 -8.79
C GLU A 100 17.92 2.27 -9.39
N THR A 101 18.43 1.37 -8.54
CA THR A 101 19.19 0.21 -8.99
C THR A 101 19.16 -0.98 -8.03
N PRO A 102 18.99 -2.22 -8.54
CA PRO A 102 18.92 -3.46 -7.74
C PRO A 102 20.08 -3.71 -6.78
N ARG A 103 21.26 -3.17 -7.08
CA ARG A 103 22.49 -3.47 -6.33
C ARG A 103 22.54 -2.83 -4.94
N TYR A 104 21.68 -1.85 -4.66
CA TYR A 104 21.76 -1.03 -3.45
C TYR A 104 20.80 -1.45 -2.33
N GLY A 105 20.12 -2.59 -2.46
CA GLY A 105 19.21 -3.04 -1.41
C GLY A 105 18.20 -4.06 -1.90
N GLN A 106 17.55 -4.69 -0.93
CA GLN A 106 16.41 -5.57 -1.19
C GLN A 106 15.13 -4.73 -1.23
N VAL A 107 14.18 -5.16 -2.05
CA VAL A 107 12.87 -4.53 -2.20
C VAL A 107 11.80 -5.60 -2.07
N ALA A 108 10.71 -5.26 -1.39
CA ALA A 108 9.54 -6.10 -1.25
C ALA A 108 8.30 -5.28 -1.61
N LEU A 109 7.27 -5.96 -2.12
CA LEU A 109 6.04 -5.34 -2.56
C LEU A 109 4.86 -6.10 -1.97
N THR A 110 3.99 -5.36 -1.30
CA THR A 110 2.70 -5.84 -0.81
C THR A 110 1.62 -5.23 -1.72
N PRO A 111 1.16 -5.95 -2.76
CA PRO A 111 0.40 -5.37 -3.87
C PRO A 111 -1.03 -4.96 -3.48
N ASN A 112 -1.66 -5.72 -2.58
CA ASN A 112 -3.00 -5.45 -2.06
C ASN A 112 -2.90 -5.13 -0.56
N ALA A 113 -2.52 -3.89 -0.28
CA ALA A 113 -2.35 -3.39 1.07
C ALA A 113 -3.30 -2.23 1.34
N ALA A 114 -3.46 -1.88 2.61
CA ALA A 114 -3.96 -0.58 3.01
C ALA A 114 -2.96 0.07 3.96
N ALA A 115 -2.72 1.37 3.78
CA ALA A 115 -1.80 2.12 4.61
C ALA A 115 -2.57 3.05 5.54
N PHE A 116 -2.07 3.19 6.76
CA PHE A 116 -2.36 4.29 7.67
C PHE A 116 -1.04 5.01 7.95
N ILE A 117 -0.95 6.28 7.56
CA ILE A 117 0.25 7.09 7.82
C ILE A 117 0.10 7.73 9.19
N MET A 118 1.00 7.39 10.11
CA MET A 118 0.93 7.85 11.49
C MET A 118 1.06 9.38 11.55
N PRO A 119 0.42 10.05 12.52
CA PRO A 119 0.70 11.45 12.79
C PRO A 119 2.18 11.64 13.16
N PRO A 120 2.81 12.77 12.77
CA PRO A 120 4.15 13.11 13.24
C PRO A 120 4.25 13.09 14.78
N PRO A 121 5.39 12.71 15.36
CA PRO A 121 5.56 12.70 16.81
C PRO A 121 5.34 14.10 17.38
N ALA A 122 4.56 14.20 18.47
CA ALA A 122 4.21 15.48 19.09
C ALA A 122 5.43 16.29 19.57
N GLU A 123 6.55 15.62 19.84
CA GLU A 123 7.66 16.21 20.58
C GLU A 123 8.69 16.93 19.70
N HIS A 124 8.88 16.56 18.41
CA HIS A 124 10.12 16.97 17.72
C HIS A 124 10.06 17.31 16.21
N THR A 125 9.07 16.89 15.41
CA THR A 125 9.11 17.11 13.95
C THR A 125 7.71 17.17 13.31
N GLU A 126 7.48 18.03 12.30
CA GLU A 126 6.31 17.91 11.39
C GLU A 126 6.47 16.74 10.39
N VAL A 127 7.39 15.82 10.68
CA VAL A 127 7.84 14.77 9.78
C VAL A 127 7.25 13.45 10.24
N VAL A 128 6.67 12.71 9.30
CA VAL A 128 6.18 11.36 9.54
C VAL A 128 7.37 10.42 9.61
N ASP A 129 7.43 9.63 10.69
CA ASP A 129 8.54 8.72 10.95
C ASP A 129 8.15 7.25 10.71
N ASP A 130 6.87 6.90 10.80
CA ASP A 130 6.38 5.54 10.59
C ASP A 130 4.94 5.47 10.06
N GLY A 131 4.51 4.26 9.72
CA GLY A 131 3.18 3.96 9.21
C GLY A 131 2.76 2.54 9.55
N LEU A 132 1.45 2.28 9.49
CA LEU A 132 0.88 0.94 9.58
C LEU A 132 0.50 0.47 8.18
N ILE A 133 0.84 -0.78 7.86
CA ILE A 133 0.50 -1.42 6.60
C ILE A 133 -0.31 -2.67 6.88
N ALA A 134 -1.61 -2.64 6.58
CA ALA A 134 -2.48 -3.79 6.60
C ALA A 134 -2.31 -4.63 5.33
N VAL A 135 -2.09 -5.93 5.48
CA VAL A 135 -1.88 -6.87 4.39
C VAL A 135 -3.22 -7.52 4.05
N LEU A 136 -3.96 -6.90 3.13
CA LEU A 136 -5.34 -7.31 2.83
C LEU A 136 -5.41 -8.70 2.20
N ASP A 137 -4.39 -9.11 1.45
CA ASP A 137 -4.31 -10.45 0.85
C ASP A 137 -4.28 -11.58 1.89
N ASP A 138 -3.73 -11.31 3.07
CA ASP A 138 -3.62 -12.26 4.18
C ASP A 138 -4.76 -12.11 5.20
N ALA A 139 -5.80 -11.33 4.86
CA ALA A 139 -6.96 -11.16 5.71
C ALA A 139 -7.78 -12.46 5.77
N GLU A 140 -8.06 -12.92 6.99
CA GLU A 140 -8.78 -14.16 7.26
C GLU A 140 -10.17 -13.90 7.81
N GLN A 141 -11.19 -14.47 7.17
CA GLN A 141 -12.56 -14.39 7.66
C GLN A 141 -12.75 -15.30 8.88
N ILE A 142 -13.30 -14.76 9.95
CA ILE A 142 -13.64 -15.51 11.16
C ILE A 142 -14.88 -16.36 10.89
N LYS A 143 -14.65 -17.66 10.61
CA LYS A 143 -15.70 -18.66 10.43
C LYS A 143 -15.84 -19.51 11.70
N GLY A 144 -16.80 -19.13 12.55
CA GLY A 144 -17.05 -19.81 13.83
C GLY A 144 -16.16 -19.28 14.97
N PRO A 145 -15.66 -20.13 15.89
CA PRO A 145 -14.82 -19.67 17.00
C PRO A 145 -13.54 -18.98 16.51
N ILE A 146 -13.21 -17.84 17.13
CA ILE A 146 -12.04 -17.02 16.77
C ILE A 146 -10.73 -17.82 16.73
N ALA A 147 -10.59 -18.81 17.62
CA ALA A 147 -9.41 -19.69 17.68
C ALA A 147 -9.09 -20.39 16.34
N ASN A 148 -10.10 -20.68 15.51
CA ASN A 148 -9.87 -21.30 14.20
C ASN A 148 -9.21 -20.33 13.22
N ALA A 149 -9.61 -19.04 13.25
CA ALA A 149 -9.05 -18.00 12.39
C ALA A 149 -7.64 -17.59 12.85
N VAL A 150 -7.38 -17.65 14.16
CA VAL A 150 -6.06 -17.38 14.76
C VAL A 150 -4.97 -18.29 14.19
N SER A 151 -5.24 -19.58 13.95
CA SER A 151 -4.25 -20.47 13.33
C SER A 151 -4.02 -20.16 11.84
N ALA A 152 -5.03 -19.69 11.11
CA ALA A 152 -4.92 -19.37 9.68
C ALA A 152 -4.09 -18.11 9.44
N VAL A 153 -4.22 -17.12 10.33
CA VAL A 153 -3.58 -15.80 10.20
C VAL A 153 -2.11 -15.77 10.68
N GLN A 154 -1.64 -16.85 11.34
CA GLN A 154 -0.29 -16.93 11.90
C GLN A 154 0.81 -16.67 10.85
N MET A 155 0.70 -17.28 9.67
CA MET A 155 1.71 -17.11 8.61
C MET A 155 1.78 -15.66 8.12
N GLY A 156 0.64 -14.98 8.01
CA GLY A 156 0.57 -13.56 7.67
C GLY A 156 1.28 -12.68 8.71
N LEU A 157 1.12 -12.99 10.01
CA LEU A 157 1.83 -12.29 11.08
C LEU A 157 3.34 -12.57 11.08
N GLU A 158 3.76 -13.80 10.83
CA GLU A 158 5.19 -14.15 10.68
C GLU A 158 5.84 -13.44 9.49
N MET A 159 5.08 -13.19 8.42
CA MET A 159 5.53 -12.37 7.31
C MET A 159 5.60 -10.89 7.67
N ALA A 160 4.57 -10.37 8.33
CA ALA A 160 4.53 -8.99 8.83
C ALA A 160 5.70 -8.69 9.78
N SER A 161 6.08 -9.64 10.64
CA SER A 161 7.20 -9.49 11.58
C SER A 161 8.58 -9.39 10.90
N ARG A 162 8.69 -9.76 9.62
CA ARG A 162 9.92 -9.55 8.84
C ARG A 162 10.10 -8.10 8.43
N TYR A 163 9.00 -7.35 8.29
CA TYR A 163 9.00 -5.99 7.76
C TYR A 163 8.94 -4.92 8.84
N GLY A 164 8.42 -5.25 10.02
CA GLY A 164 8.32 -4.31 11.13
C GLY A 164 7.74 -4.96 12.38
N LYS A 165 7.13 -4.15 13.24
CA LYS A 165 6.43 -4.63 14.44
C LYS A 165 5.08 -5.22 14.02
N PRO A 166 4.88 -6.55 14.15
CA PRO A 166 3.65 -7.18 13.70
C PRO A 166 2.47 -6.80 14.59
N GLY A 167 1.28 -6.84 14.03
CA GLY A 167 0.02 -6.70 14.73
C GLY A 167 -1.13 -7.26 13.91
N ILE A 168 -2.30 -7.32 14.53
CA ILE A 168 -3.53 -7.77 13.90
C ILE A 168 -4.67 -6.81 14.19
N ILE A 169 -5.47 -6.50 13.17
CA ILE A 169 -6.74 -5.80 13.34
C ILE A 169 -7.86 -6.85 13.29
N VAL A 170 -8.74 -6.82 14.30
CA VAL A 170 -10.01 -7.52 14.26
C VAL A 170 -11.07 -6.53 13.82
N THR A 171 -11.68 -6.74 12.66
CA THR A 171 -12.63 -5.78 12.07
C THR A 171 -13.94 -6.47 11.67
N GLY A 172 -15.07 -5.79 11.85
CA GLY A 172 -16.40 -6.31 11.53
C GLY A 172 -17.52 -5.40 11.99
N GLU A 173 -18.76 -5.85 11.80
CA GLU A 173 -19.94 -5.08 12.18
C GLU A 173 -20.53 -5.59 13.52
N THR A 174 -20.77 -4.66 14.44
CA THR A 174 -21.39 -4.89 15.76
C THR A 174 -22.89 -5.17 15.64
N GLU A 175 -23.57 -5.43 16.77
CA GLU A 175 -25.02 -5.65 16.80
C GLU A 175 -25.82 -4.38 16.41
N SER A 176 -25.29 -3.18 16.70
CA SER A 176 -25.91 -1.89 16.33
C SER A 176 -25.80 -1.59 14.84
N GLY A 177 -24.97 -2.33 14.12
CA GLY A 177 -24.66 -2.10 12.72
C GLY A 177 -23.48 -1.16 12.47
N GLU A 178 -22.76 -0.80 13.54
CA GLU A 178 -21.56 0.02 13.46
C GLU A 178 -20.33 -0.84 13.16
N ALA A 179 -19.38 -0.30 12.41
CA ALA A 179 -18.10 -0.96 12.19
C ALA A 179 -17.22 -0.81 13.45
N ALA A 180 -16.55 -1.89 13.84
CA ALA A 180 -15.63 -1.93 14.96
C ALA A 180 -14.25 -2.45 14.51
N GLU A 181 -13.19 -1.82 15.00
CA GLU A 181 -11.80 -2.26 14.78
C GLU A 181 -11.06 -2.38 16.12
N TYR A 182 -10.51 -3.56 16.40
CA TYR A 182 -9.67 -3.80 17.57
C TYR A 182 -8.25 -4.07 17.11
N GLN A 183 -7.33 -3.19 17.49
CA GLN A 183 -5.91 -3.36 17.21
C GLN A 183 -5.20 -4.14 18.32
N VAL A 184 -4.45 -5.16 17.95
CA VAL A 184 -3.59 -5.93 18.85
C VAL A 184 -2.17 -5.97 18.29
N GLY A 185 -1.21 -5.47 19.09
CA GLY A 185 0.18 -5.36 18.65
C GLY A 185 0.45 -4.13 17.78
N GLY A 186 1.48 -4.19 16.95
CA GLY A 186 2.02 -3.04 16.21
C GLY A 186 2.83 -2.06 17.06
N THR A 187 2.90 -2.29 18.38
CA THR A 187 3.69 -1.50 19.33
C THR A 187 4.50 -2.44 20.24
N GLY A 188 5.61 -1.93 20.77
CA GLY A 188 6.56 -2.73 21.56
C GLY A 188 7.20 -3.88 20.75
N ASP A 189 7.85 -4.80 21.47
CA ASP A 189 8.52 -5.98 20.91
C ASP A 189 7.72 -7.25 21.25
N LEU A 190 6.47 -7.29 20.78
CA LEU A 190 5.61 -8.45 20.96
C LEU A 190 5.92 -9.54 19.93
N THR A 191 6.05 -10.78 20.40
CA THR A 191 6.16 -11.96 19.54
C THR A 191 4.80 -12.31 18.93
N VAL A 192 4.82 -13.07 17.82
CA VAL A 192 3.60 -13.55 17.15
C VAL A 192 2.71 -14.33 18.12
N ASP A 193 3.28 -15.21 18.94
CA ASP A 193 2.53 -15.98 19.94
C ASP A 193 1.84 -15.09 20.98
N GLN A 194 2.52 -14.03 21.43
CA GLN A 194 1.93 -13.06 22.37
C GLN A 194 0.78 -12.28 21.72
N ILE A 195 0.92 -11.90 20.46
CA ILE A 195 -0.15 -11.22 19.70
C ILE A 195 -1.35 -12.15 19.60
N LEU A 196 -1.16 -13.39 19.14
CA LEU A 196 -2.24 -14.37 18.96
C LEU A 196 -2.98 -14.66 20.27
N ALA A 197 -2.25 -14.80 21.39
CA ALA A 197 -2.84 -14.99 22.72
C ALA A 197 -3.63 -13.77 23.21
N SER A 198 -3.35 -12.57 22.69
CA SER A 198 -3.97 -11.30 23.11
C SER A 198 -5.22 -10.93 22.32
N ILE A 199 -5.53 -11.64 21.22
CA ILE A 199 -6.69 -11.34 20.36
C ILE A 199 -8.02 -11.51 21.12
N ALA A 200 -8.26 -12.67 21.73
CA ALA A 200 -9.54 -12.90 22.38
C ALA A 200 -9.77 -11.95 23.59
N PRO A 201 -8.77 -11.65 24.44
CA PRO A 201 -8.89 -10.67 25.51
C PRO A 201 -9.09 -9.21 25.07
N SER A 202 -8.65 -8.82 23.87
CA SER A 202 -8.74 -7.43 23.41
C SER A 202 -10.12 -7.05 22.88
N ILE A 203 -10.98 -8.03 22.61
CA ILE A 203 -12.31 -7.83 22.04
C ILE A 203 -13.32 -7.73 23.17
N SER A 204 -14.27 -6.81 23.06
CA SER A 204 -15.32 -6.68 24.07
C SER A 204 -16.11 -8.01 24.22
N PRO A 205 -16.57 -8.37 25.43
CA PRO A 205 -17.38 -9.58 25.62
C PRO A 205 -18.70 -9.58 24.82
N GLU A 206 -19.22 -8.40 24.49
CA GLU A 206 -20.44 -8.23 23.71
C GLU A 206 -20.18 -8.55 22.25
N ASP A 207 -19.13 -7.95 21.68
CA ASP A 207 -18.71 -8.19 20.29
C ASP A 207 -18.22 -9.62 20.09
N SER A 208 -17.53 -10.20 21.09
CA SER A 208 -17.13 -11.62 21.08
C SER A 208 -18.32 -12.57 20.92
N LYS A 209 -19.42 -12.30 21.63
CA LYS A 209 -20.66 -13.09 21.50
C LYS A 209 -21.38 -12.82 20.18
N TRP A 210 -21.35 -11.58 19.70
CA TRP A 210 -21.98 -11.19 18.45
C TRP A 210 -21.27 -11.82 17.25
N MET A 211 -19.94 -11.76 17.18
CA MET A 211 -19.12 -12.40 16.15
C MET A 211 -19.52 -13.86 15.89
N ALA A 212 -19.70 -14.64 16.96
CA ALA A 212 -20.03 -16.06 16.85
C ALA A 212 -21.44 -16.33 16.28
N LYS A 213 -22.34 -15.34 16.32
CA LYS A 213 -23.74 -15.44 15.89
C LYS A 213 -24.05 -14.63 14.63
N SER A 214 -23.21 -13.66 14.31
CA SER A 214 -23.43 -12.72 13.23
C SER A 214 -23.45 -13.44 11.89
N LYS A 215 -24.36 -12.98 11.02
CA LYS A 215 -24.36 -13.37 9.60
C LYS A 215 -23.40 -12.51 8.78
N LYS A 216 -22.97 -11.38 9.33
CA LYS A 216 -22.02 -10.47 8.70
C LYS A 216 -20.60 -10.92 9.02
N PRO A 217 -19.69 -10.88 8.03
CA PRO A 217 -18.35 -11.40 8.21
C PRO A 217 -17.55 -10.51 9.17
N TRP A 218 -16.78 -11.16 10.04
CA TRP A 218 -15.70 -10.54 10.80
C TRP A 218 -14.38 -11.05 10.26
N PHE A 219 -13.33 -10.24 10.37
CA PHE A 219 -12.03 -10.53 9.77
C PHE A 219 -10.89 -10.30 10.75
N LEU A 220 -9.83 -11.09 10.57
CA LEU A 220 -8.51 -10.87 11.14
C LEU A 220 -7.59 -10.37 10.02
N VAL A 221 -7.02 -9.18 10.17
CA VAL A 221 -6.15 -8.57 9.16
C VAL A 221 -4.75 -8.39 9.75
N PRO A 222 -3.73 -9.13 9.28
CA PRO A 222 -2.35 -8.86 9.65
C PRO A 222 -1.94 -7.47 9.21
N PHE A 223 -1.18 -6.79 10.07
CA PHE A 223 -0.50 -5.56 9.71
C PHE A 223 0.90 -5.52 10.32
N PHE A 224 1.72 -4.59 9.85
CA PHE A 224 2.96 -4.24 10.52
C PHE A 224 3.11 -2.73 10.64
N ARG A 225 3.74 -2.28 11.74
CA ARG A 225 4.25 -0.92 11.88
C ARG A 225 5.72 -0.92 11.44
N ALA A 226 6.07 -0.04 10.51
CA ALA A 226 7.45 0.12 10.06
C ALA A 226 7.79 1.60 9.87
N ASN A 227 9.08 1.90 10.01
CA ASN A 227 9.58 3.26 9.78
C ASN A 227 9.41 3.63 8.31
N VAL A 228 9.14 4.89 8.06
CA VAL A 228 9.19 5.48 6.73
C VAL A 228 10.65 5.68 6.35
N ASP A 229 10.94 5.48 5.08
CA ASP A 229 12.23 5.84 4.49
C ASP A 229 12.53 7.33 4.74
N PRO A 230 13.65 7.68 5.41
CA PRO A 230 14.03 9.07 5.66
C PRO A 230 14.08 9.93 4.40
N ASP A 231 14.49 9.36 3.27
CA ASP A 231 14.58 10.07 1.98
C ASP A 231 13.18 10.36 1.39
N ARG A 232 12.14 9.71 1.93
CA ARG A 232 10.73 9.84 1.54
C ARG A 232 9.86 10.53 2.58
N ALA A 233 10.37 10.78 3.79
CA ALA A 233 9.57 11.27 4.90
C ALA A 233 8.76 12.53 4.55
N GLY A 234 9.36 13.48 3.80
CA GLY A 234 8.64 14.67 3.32
C GLY A 234 7.43 14.37 2.41
N ARG A 235 7.49 13.30 1.62
CA ARG A 235 6.35 12.85 0.78
C ARG A 235 5.26 12.24 1.64
N PHE A 236 5.61 11.41 2.62
CA PHE A 236 4.63 10.83 3.56
C PHE A 236 3.96 11.92 4.41
N SER A 237 4.72 12.91 4.89
CA SER A 237 4.16 14.11 5.54
C SER A 237 3.19 14.87 4.63
N ALA A 238 3.55 15.08 3.35
CA ALA A 238 2.65 15.73 2.40
C ALA A 238 1.39 14.90 2.15
N GLN A 239 1.50 13.57 2.04
CA GLN A 239 0.36 12.67 1.88
C GLN A 239 -0.55 12.74 3.11
N ARG A 240 0.00 12.65 4.33
CA ARG A 240 -0.76 12.75 5.58
C ARG A 240 -1.43 14.11 5.79
N LYS A 241 -0.82 15.20 5.32
CA LYS A 241 -1.43 16.55 5.33
C LYS A 241 -2.61 16.66 4.36
N ASN A 242 -2.63 15.87 3.30
CA ASN A 242 -3.68 15.90 2.26
C ASN A 242 -4.75 14.82 2.42
N ILE A 243 -4.53 13.82 3.28
CA ILE A 243 -5.42 12.68 3.50
C ILE A 243 -5.66 12.53 5.01
N GLU A 244 -6.92 12.50 5.42
CA GLU A 244 -7.34 12.42 6.81
C GLU A 244 -7.31 10.98 7.32
N TYR A 245 -6.12 10.49 7.65
CA TYR A 245 -5.91 9.12 8.09
C TYR A 245 -6.51 8.78 9.47
N GLY A 246 -7.11 9.72 10.20
CA GLY A 246 -7.56 9.49 11.59
C GLY A 246 -6.46 9.72 12.64
N GLU A 247 -6.74 9.40 13.90
CA GLU A 247 -5.81 9.58 15.03
C GLU A 247 -5.06 8.28 15.38
N ASP A 248 -4.05 8.36 16.25
CA ASP A 248 -3.38 7.17 16.75
C ASP A 248 -4.36 6.35 17.62
N GLY A 249 -4.55 5.08 17.28
CA GLY A 249 -5.55 4.20 17.88
C GLY A 249 -6.90 4.13 17.15
N GLU A 250 -7.16 5.04 16.22
CA GLU A 250 -8.35 5.04 15.36
C GLU A 250 -7.94 5.18 13.88
N PRO A 251 -7.23 4.19 13.33
CA PRO A 251 -6.68 4.28 11.98
C PRO A 251 -7.80 4.24 10.93
N LEU A 252 -7.77 5.21 10.03
CA LEU A 252 -8.46 5.14 8.74
C LEU A 252 -7.45 4.81 7.65
N TRP A 253 -7.85 3.92 6.76
CA TRP A 253 -6.94 3.21 5.89
C TRP A 253 -7.13 3.65 4.44
N THR A 254 -6.05 3.70 3.67
CA THR A 254 -6.10 4.02 2.24
C THR A 254 -5.55 2.85 1.42
N PRO A 255 -6.30 2.35 0.41
CA PRO A 255 -5.85 1.20 -0.39
C PRO A 255 -4.66 1.59 -1.27
N CYS A 256 -3.62 0.78 -1.23
CA CYS A 256 -2.37 1.03 -1.95
C CYS A 256 -1.64 -0.27 -2.29
N SER A 257 -0.57 -0.14 -3.06
CA SER A 257 0.50 -1.13 -3.05
C SER A 257 1.64 -0.57 -2.21
N CYS A 258 2.01 -1.29 -1.15
CA CYS A 258 3.11 -0.85 -0.29
C CYS A 258 4.43 -1.39 -0.83
N LEU A 259 5.36 -0.49 -1.15
CA LEU A 259 6.73 -0.85 -1.49
C LEU A 259 7.64 -0.62 -0.29
N LEU A 260 8.37 -1.67 0.08
CA LEU A 260 9.36 -1.67 1.15
C LEU A 260 10.76 -1.75 0.54
N ARG A 261 11.73 -1.10 1.18
CA ARG A 261 13.15 -1.30 0.89
C ARG A 261 13.92 -1.64 2.15
N ASN A 262 15.04 -2.35 1.99
CA ASN A 262 15.95 -2.63 3.08
C ASN A 262 17.31 -1.96 2.81
N PRO A 263 17.62 -0.81 3.45
CA PRO A 263 18.91 -0.15 3.34
C PRO A 263 20.04 -0.82 4.12
N GLY A 264 19.78 -1.92 4.84
CA GLY A 264 20.77 -2.76 5.51
C GLY A 264 20.52 -2.98 7.00
N ASP A 265 19.76 -2.10 7.64
CA ASP A 265 19.48 -2.08 9.09
C ASP A 265 18.02 -2.44 9.45
N GLY A 266 17.18 -2.65 8.45
CA GLY A 266 15.77 -3.00 8.62
C GLY A 266 14.98 -2.76 7.35
N TRP A 267 13.71 -3.13 7.35
CA TRP A 267 12.80 -2.75 6.27
C TRP A 267 12.16 -1.40 6.60
N VAL A 268 12.06 -0.53 5.60
CA VAL A 268 11.39 0.77 5.68
C VAL A 268 10.36 0.93 4.58
N ILE A 269 9.30 1.68 4.87
CA ILE A 269 8.23 2.01 3.93
C ILE A 269 8.74 3.07 2.96
N ASN A 270 8.79 2.71 1.68
CA ASN A 270 9.32 3.57 0.61
C ASN A 270 8.20 4.20 -0.24
N ASP A 271 7.08 3.52 -0.43
CA ASP A 271 5.89 4.08 -1.09
C ASP A 271 4.59 3.44 -0.60
N THR A 272 3.56 4.26 -0.44
CA THR A 272 2.16 3.87 -0.16
C THR A 272 1.20 4.72 -1.00
N THR A 273 1.61 5.10 -2.21
CA THR A 273 0.77 5.96 -3.04
C THR A 273 -0.55 5.24 -3.35
N PRO A 274 -1.72 5.89 -3.18
CA PRO A 274 -3.00 5.27 -3.47
C PRO A 274 -3.08 4.81 -4.93
N LEU A 275 -3.75 3.67 -5.17
CA LEU A 275 -3.85 3.06 -6.50
C LEU A 275 -4.50 4.01 -7.53
N ARG A 276 -5.37 4.91 -7.08
CA ARG A 276 -6.04 5.92 -7.89
C ARG A 276 -5.99 7.27 -7.22
N ASP A 277 -5.96 8.32 -8.02
CA ASP A 277 -6.02 9.71 -7.55
C ASP A 277 -7.31 10.02 -6.74
N GLY A 278 -8.39 9.25 -6.95
CA GLY A 278 -9.66 9.38 -6.24
C GLY A 278 -9.85 8.45 -5.04
N ASP A 279 -8.93 7.50 -4.80
CA ASP A 279 -8.99 6.60 -3.64
C ASP A 279 -8.39 7.27 -2.38
N SER A 280 -8.45 8.60 -2.30
CA SER A 280 -7.83 9.41 -1.25
C SER A 280 -8.74 9.66 -0.05
N THR A 281 -9.93 9.06 -0.03
CA THR A 281 -10.81 9.01 1.14
C THR A 281 -10.47 7.78 1.97
N PRO A 282 -9.90 7.95 3.18
CA PRO A 282 -9.63 6.83 4.07
C PRO A 282 -10.92 6.20 4.57
N LEU A 283 -10.90 4.88 4.72
CA LEU A 283 -12.04 4.06 5.13
C LEU A 283 -11.61 3.06 6.21
N LEU A 284 -12.56 2.39 6.84
CA LEU A 284 -12.24 1.27 7.73
C LEU A 284 -11.80 0.06 6.89
N LEU A 285 -11.06 -0.88 7.47
CA LEU A 285 -10.62 -2.08 6.75
C LEU A 285 -11.82 -2.92 6.30
N LEU A 286 -12.90 -2.94 7.08
CA LEU A 286 -14.14 -3.65 6.74
C LEU A 286 -14.65 -3.25 5.35
N ASP A 287 -14.60 -1.97 5.00
CA ASP A 287 -15.07 -1.43 3.71
C ASP A 287 -14.32 -2.02 2.51
N PHE A 288 -13.06 -2.45 2.71
CA PHE A 288 -12.25 -3.10 1.68
C PHE A 288 -12.51 -4.60 1.59
N LEU A 289 -12.91 -5.22 2.70
CA LEU A 289 -13.05 -6.67 2.83
C LEU A 289 -14.45 -7.18 2.47
N ASP A 290 -15.48 -6.35 2.56
CA ASP A 290 -16.85 -6.71 2.21
C ASP A 290 -17.02 -7.12 0.74
N ASN A 291 -16.07 -6.76 -0.13
CA ASN A 291 -16.05 -7.20 -1.53
C ASN A 291 -15.34 -8.56 -1.75
N LYS A 292 -14.78 -9.18 -0.70
CA LYS A 292 -14.14 -10.52 -0.76
C LYS A 292 -15.09 -11.68 -0.46
N GLY A 293 -16.36 -11.41 -0.14
CA GLY A 293 -17.41 -12.38 0.19
C GLY A 293 -18.10 -13.03 -1.00
#